data_AF-A0A395J5I2-F1
#
_entry.id   AF-A0A395J5I2-F1
#
_cell.length_a   1.000
_cell.length_b   1.000
_cell.length_c   1.000
_cell.angle_alpha   90.00
_cell.angle_beta   90.00
_cell.angle_gamma   90.00
#
_symmetry.space_group_name_H-M   'P 1'
#
loop_
_entity.id
_entity.type
_entity.pdbx_description
1 polymer ?
#
loop_
_entity_poly.entity_id
_entity_poly.type
_entity_poly.pdbx_seq_one_letter_code
_entity_poly.pdbx_strand_id
1 'polypeptide(L)'
;MTLSTTPTFICIDSANASFALTIVLDAPLTPAQLEGSESGNDFDIKKLKKGHTVVSCRWGDLAIIPTSLEKLLAISERLVQSGESLKRCNQENLVMCQSCDRKASEEELSRCKGCSEVWYCGKECQTKGWNEKGHKSECKVLKVVAGIGLED
;
A
#
# COMPACT_ATOMS: atom_id res chain seq x y z
N MET A 1 25.68 2.19 -18.12
CA MET A 1 25.95 1.38 -16.91
C MET A 1 25.08 0.14 -17.00
N THR A 2 25.66 -1.06 -16.96
CA THR A 2 24.89 -2.30 -16.89
C THR A 2 24.50 -2.53 -15.43
N LEU A 3 23.20 -2.70 -15.16
CA LEU A 3 22.72 -3.02 -13.83
C LEU A 3 22.86 -4.52 -13.58
N SER A 4 23.24 -4.91 -12.36
CA SER A 4 23.34 -6.32 -11.97
C SER A 4 21.99 -7.00 -12.15
N THR A 5 21.98 -8.22 -12.68
CA THR A 5 20.81 -9.09 -12.74
C THR A 5 20.48 -9.74 -11.40
N THR A 6 21.39 -9.63 -10.42
CA THR A 6 21.27 -10.25 -9.09
C THR A 6 21.65 -9.28 -7.98
N PRO A 7 20.99 -8.12 -7.83
CA PRO A 7 21.28 -7.22 -6.72
C PRO A 7 20.93 -7.89 -5.39
N THR A 8 21.88 -7.83 -4.45
CA THR A 8 21.70 -8.32 -3.07
C THR A 8 21.68 -7.15 -2.12
N PHE A 9 20.68 -7.11 -1.25
CA PHE A 9 20.51 -6.10 -0.22
C PHE A 9 20.69 -6.73 1.14
N ILE A 10 21.40 -6.05 2.04
CA ILE A 10 21.39 -6.42 3.45
C ILE A 10 20.23 -5.68 4.09
N CYS A 11 19.20 -6.44 4.42
CA CYS A 11 18.01 -5.97 5.11
C CYS A 11 18.11 -6.34 6.59
N ILE A 12 17.28 -5.69 7.42
CA ILE A 12 17.18 -5.96 8.85
C ILE A 12 15.71 -6.32 9.13
N ASP A 13 15.48 -7.42 9.83
CA ASP A 13 14.13 -7.86 10.21
C ASP A 13 13.61 -7.12 11.47
N SER A 14 12.39 -7.46 11.91
CA SER A 14 11.79 -6.86 13.13
C SER A 14 12.48 -7.27 14.43
N ALA A 15 13.27 -8.35 14.43
CA ALA A 15 14.11 -8.77 15.55
C ALA A 15 15.51 -8.13 15.50
N ASN A 16 15.72 -7.17 14.60
CA ASN A 16 16.99 -6.51 14.35
C ASN A 16 18.10 -7.47 13.84
N ALA A 17 17.71 -8.62 13.29
CA ALA A 17 18.64 -9.56 12.66
C ALA A 17 18.87 -9.15 11.19
N SER A 18 20.13 -9.17 10.76
CA SER A 18 20.49 -8.89 9.37
C SER A 18 20.25 -10.12 8.49
N PHE A 19 19.66 -9.92 7.31
CA PHE A 19 19.48 -10.95 6.30
C PHE A 19 19.76 -10.39 4.90
N ALA A 20 20.13 -11.27 3.97
CA ALA A 20 20.36 -10.89 2.58
C ALA A 20 19.09 -11.14 1.75
N LEU A 21 18.60 -10.10 1.07
CA LEU A 21 17.55 -10.20 0.06
C LEU A 21 18.21 -10.13 -1.32
N THR A 22 18.25 -11.24 -2.05
CA THR A 22 18.73 -11.27 -3.45
C THR A 22 17.54 -11.24 -4.37
N ILE A 23 17.47 -10.23 -5.23
CA ILE A 23 16.46 -10.15 -6.29
C ILE A 23 17.09 -10.73 -7.56
N VAL A 24 16.44 -11.71 -8.16
CA VAL A 24 16.87 -12.31 -9.44
C VAL A 24 16.03 -11.69 -10.56
N LEU A 25 16.68 -11.02 -11.50
CA LEU A 25 16.05 -10.43 -12.67
C LEU A 25 16.31 -11.32 -13.89
N ASP A 26 15.27 -11.61 -14.67
CA ASP A 26 15.36 -12.46 -15.87
C ASP A 26 16.30 -11.89 -16.96
N ALA A 27 16.47 -10.57 -17.00
CA ALA A 27 17.35 -9.89 -17.93
C ALA A 27 17.94 -8.61 -17.30
N PRO A 28 19.16 -8.20 -17.69
CA PRO A 28 19.73 -6.94 -17.26
C PRO A 28 18.88 -5.77 -17.76
N LEU A 29 18.57 -4.84 -16.87
CA LEU A 29 17.83 -3.64 -17.21
C LEU A 29 18.66 -2.76 -18.17
N THR A 30 18.09 -2.45 -19.32
CA THR A 30 18.71 -1.52 -20.28
C THR A 30 18.39 -0.07 -19.90
N PRO A 31 19.27 0.89 -20.24
CA PRO A 31 18.99 2.32 -20.04
C PRO A 31 17.65 2.78 -20.64
N ALA A 32 17.22 2.19 -21.76
CA ALA A 32 15.95 2.51 -22.41
C ALA A 32 14.72 2.09 -21.58
N GLN A 33 14.80 0.98 -20.82
CA GLN A 33 13.71 0.54 -19.93
C GLN A 33 13.57 1.41 -18.67
N LEU A 34 14.58 2.22 -18.37
CA LEU A 34 14.65 3.11 -17.22
C LEU A 34 14.14 4.52 -17.54
N GLU A 35 14.12 4.91 -18.82
CA GLU A 35 13.69 6.23 -19.27
C GLU A 35 12.18 6.31 -19.61
N GLY A 36 11.42 5.23 -19.42
CA GLY A 36 10.01 5.16 -19.81
C GLY A 36 9.06 4.80 -18.67
N SER A 37 8.49 5.81 -18.01
CA SER A 37 7.16 5.70 -17.42
C SER A 37 6.38 6.99 -17.67
N GLU A 38 5.70 7.06 -18.82
CA GLU A 38 4.86 8.21 -19.22
C GLU A 38 3.54 8.34 -18.42
N SER A 39 3.38 7.63 -17.30
CA SER A 39 2.21 7.74 -16.44
C SER A 39 2.55 8.39 -15.09
N GLY A 40 2.81 9.69 -15.13
CA GLY A 40 2.47 10.61 -14.02
C GLY A 40 3.35 10.60 -12.77
N ASN A 41 4.47 9.88 -12.75
CA ASN A 41 5.49 10.06 -11.71
C ASN A 41 6.83 10.39 -12.39
N ASP A 42 7.24 11.65 -12.30
CA ASP A 42 8.56 12.16 -12.72
C ASP A 42 9.66 11.46 -11.90
N PHE A 43 10.06 10.25 -12.31
CA PHE A 43 11.07 9.45 -11.62
C PHE A 43 12.42 9.61 -12.31
N ASP A 44 13.11 10.71 -12.00
CA ASP A 44 14.42 11.00 -12.59
C ASP A 44 15.53 10.21 -11.88
N ILE A 45 15.94 9.10 -12.50
CA ILE A 45 17.01 8.21 -12.03
C ILE A 45 18.34 8.95 -11.89
N LYS A 46 18.55 10.06 -12.62
CA LYS A 46 19.77 10.87 -12.54
C LYS A 46 19.86 11.64 -11.21
N LYS A 47 18.75 11.81 -10.48
CA LYS A 47 18.72 12.40 -9.13
C LYS A 47 19.09 11.40 -8.03
N LEU A 48 19.14 10.09 -8.33
CA LEU A 48 19.48 9.06 -7.35
C LEU A 48 20.98 9.08 -7.06
N LYS A 49 21.34 9.28 -5.78
CA LYS A 49 22.73 9.21 -5.30
C LYS A 49 23.16 7.75 -5.10
N LYS A 50 24.46 7.50 -4.88
CA LYS A 50 24.99 6.16 -4.52
C LYS A 50 24.12 5.50 -3.42
N GLY A 51 23.81 4.21 -3.58
CA GLY A 51 23.05 3.42 -2.60
C GLY A 51 21.59 3.11 -2.97
N HIS A 52 21.14 3.44 -4.18
CA HIS A 52 19.81 3.09 -4.67
C HIS A 52 19.90 1.94 -5.69
N THR A 53 18.94 1.03 -5.64
CA THR A 53 18.74 0.00 -6.68
C THR A 53 17.34 0.17 -7.24
N VAL A 54 17.26 0.30 -8.56
CA VAL A 54 15.98 0.34 -9.27
C VAL A 54 15.61 -1.08 -9.64
N VAL A 55 14.48 -1.57 -9.14
CA VAL A 55 13.90 -2.85 -9.51
C VAL A 55 12.74 -2.55 -10.45
N SER A 56 12.88 -2.94 -11.72
CA SER A 56 11.77 -2.93 -12.67
C SER A 56 11.27 -4.37 -12.81
N CYS A 57 10.12 -4.66 -12.22
CA CYS A 57 9.44 -5.96 -12.30
C CYS A 57 8.17 -5.80 -13.14
N ARG A 58 7.66 -6.90 -13.71
CA ARG A 58 6.32 -6.90 -14.30
C ARG A 58 5.30 -6.69 -13.17
N TRP A 59 4.19 -6.02 -13.47
CA TRP A 59 3.07 -5.89 -12.52
C TRP A 59 2.59 -7.30 -12.16
N GLY A 60 2.83 -7.74 -10.92
CA GLY A 60 2.39 -9.05 -10.40
C GLY A 60 3.35 -9.69 -9.39
N ASP A 61 4.66 -9.62 -9.60
CA ASP A 61 5.60 -10.51 -8.88
C ASP A 61 6.20 -9.91 -7.60
N LEU A 62 6.15 -8.59 -7.45
CA LEU A 62 6.75 -7.89 -6.30
C LEU A 62 5.87 -6.73 -5.86
N ALA A 63 5.39 -6.79 -4.62
CA ALA A 63 4.66 -5.72 -3.98
C ALA A 63 5.51 -5.06 -2.89
N ILE A 64 5.78 -3.76 -3.04
CA ILE A 64 6.45 -2.96 -2.01
C ILE A 64 5.38 -2.20 -1.25
N ILE A 65 5.12 -2.62 -0.01
CA ILE A 65 4.21 -1.92 0.89
C ILE A 65 5.00 -0.79 1.59
N PRO A 66 4.66 0.49 1.37
CA PRO A 66 5.48 1.61 1.81
C PRO A 66 5.22 1.97 3.28
N THR A 67 5.46 1.03 4.19
CA THR A 67 5.28 1.19 5.65
C THR A 67 6.17 0.22 6.43
N SER A 68 6.37 0.47 7.73
CA SER A 68 7.00 -0.52 8.62
C SER A 68 6.10 -1.72 8.85
N LEU A 69 6.69 -2.88 9.14
CA LEU A 69 5.95 -4.10 9.47
C LEU A 69 5.04 -3.91 10.69
N GLU A 70 5.54 -3.27 11.75
CA GLU A 70 4.76 -2.94 12.96
C GLU A 70 3.48 -2.19 12.61
N LYS A 71 3.59 -1.17 11.74
CA LYS A 71 2.44 -0.38 11.34
C LYS A 71 1.49 -1.16 10.43
N LEU A 72 2.00 -2.03 9.57
CA LEU A 72 1.17 -2.92 8.75
C LEU A 72 0.35 -3.87 9.63
N LEU A 73 0.97 -4.46 10.65
CA LEU A 73 0.30 -5.33 11.61
C LEU A 73 -0.78 -4.56 12.38
N ALA A 74 -0.49 -3.35 12.86
CA ALA A 74 -1.47 -2.51 13.55
C ALA A 74 -2.67 -2.13 12.66
N ILE A 75 -2.44 -1.89 11.35
CA ILE A 75 -3.52 -1.68 10.38
C ILE A 75 -4.36 -2.95 10.26
N SER A 76 -3.72 -4.12 10.11
CA SER A 76 -4.41 -5.40 9.95
C SER A 76 -5.31 -5.74 11.14
N GLU A 77 -4.84 -5.52 12.36
CA GLU A 77 -5.58 -5.82 13.58
C GLU A 77 -6.86 -4.99 13.68
N ARG A 78 -6.78 -3.68 13.38
CA ARG A 78 -7.96 -2.80 13.37
C ARG A 78 -8.97 -3.18 12.29
N LEU A 79 -8.48 -3.59 11.11
CA LEU A 79 -9.35 -4.05 10.04
C LEU A 79 -10.10 -5.33 10.45
N VAL A 80 -9.41 -6.29 11.09
CA VAL A 80 -10.03 -7.50 11.63
C VAL A 80 -11.08 -7.16 12.68
N GLN A 81 -10.79 -6.29 13.64
CA GLN A 81 -11.74 -5.84 14.67
C GLN A 81 -12.98 -5.15 14.07
N SER A 82 -12.78 -4.33 13.04
CA SER A 82 -13.88 -3.69 12.31
C SER A 82 -14.69 -4.69 11.47
N GLY A 83 -14.03 -5.70 10.90
CA GLY A 83 -14.64 -6.76 10.10
C GLY A 83 -15.46 -7.74 10.93
N GLU A 84 -15.03 -8.09 12.14
CA GLU A 84 -15.83 -8.88 13.10
C GLU A 84 -17.10 -8.13 13.51
N SER A 85 -17.01 -6.80 13.65
CA SER A 85 -18.16 -5.92 13.90
C SER A 85 -19.12 -5.80 12.70
N LEU A 86 -18.65 -6.15 11.49
CA LEU A 86 -19.42 -6.17 10.23
C LEU A 86 -20.02 -7.55 9.93
N LYS A 87 -19.30 -8.66 10.21
CA LYS A 87 -19.78 -10.04 10.04
C LYS A 87 -21.05 -10.34 10.85
N ARG A 88 -21.27 -9.60 11.95
CA ARG A 88 -22.50 -9.69 12.76
C ARG A 88 -23.70 -8.94 12.16
N CYS A 89 -23.52 -8.23 11.04
CA CYS A 89 -24.53 -7.47 10.30
C CYS A 89 -24.88 -8.08 8.93
N ASN A 90 -24.47 -9.33 8.65
CA ASN A 90 -24.52 -10.00 7.34
C ASN A 90 -25.91 -10.20 6.69
N GLN A 91 -26.93 -9.47 7.12
CA GLN A 91 -28.25 -9.43 6.48
C GLN A 91 -28.50 -8.13 5.70
N GLU A 92 -27.69 -7.08 5.90
CA GLU A 92 -27.82 -5.80 5.21
C GLU A 92 -26.42 -5.36 4.76
N ASN A 93 -26.22 -5.09 3.47
CA ASN A 93 -24.95 -4.62 2.85
C ASN A 93 -24.55 -3.23 3.40
N LEU A 94 -24.23 -3.17 4.69
CA LEU A 94 -23.90 -1.96 5.40
C LEU A 94 -22.39 -1.81 5.48
N VAL A 95 -21.93 -0.57 5.31
CA VAL A 95 -20.56 -0.14 5.50
C VAL A 95 -20.48 0.84 6.67
N MET A 96 -19.31 0.95 7.28
CA MET A 96 -19.09 1.75 8.47
C MET A 96 -18.22 2.97 8.17
N CYS A 97 -18.66 4.15 8.63
CA CYS A 97 -17.86 5.36 8.59
C CYS A 97 -16.66 5.23 9.53
N GLN A 98 -15.43 5.40 9.01
CA GLN A 98 -14.21 5.27 9.82
C GLN A 98 -14.08 6.33 10.93
N SER A 99 -14.81 7.44 10.81
CA SER A 99 -14.63 8.61 11.70
C SER A 99 -15.59 8.65 12.87
N CYS A 100 -16.82 8.19 12.67
CA CYS A 100 -17.90 8.25 13.65
C CYS A 100 -18.61 6.90 13.86
N ASP A 101 -18.14 5.84 13.20
CA ASP A 101 -18.62 4.47 13.35
C ASP A 101 -20.10 4.25 12.95
N ARG A 102 -20.73 5.26 12.32
CA ARG A 102 -22.07 5.13 11.75
C ARG A 102 -22.07 4.06 10.65
N LYS A 103 -22.97 3.09 10.78
CA LYS A 103 -23.29 2.10 9.75
C LYS A 103 -24.39 2.64 8.86
N ALA A 104 -24.23 2.52 7.55
CA ALA A 104 -25.26 2.85 6.56
C ALA A 104 -24.94 2.14 5.23
N SER A 105 -25.80 2.25 4.23
CA SER A 105 -25.58 1.55 2.96
C SER A 105 -24.41 2.15 2.16
N GLU A 106 -23.91 1.40 1.18
CA GLU A 106 -22.85 1.88 0.28
C GLU A 106 -23.27 3.12 -0.52
N GLU A 107 -24.57 3.31 -0.77
CA GLU A 107 -25.09 4.48 -1.48
C GLU A 107 -25.10 5.75 -0.59
N GLU A 108 -25.18 5.58 0.73
CA GLU A 108 -25.23 6.68 1.69
C GLU A 108 -23.83 7.18 2.11
N LEU A 109 -22.80 6.33 2.01
CA LEU A 109 -21.42 6.68 2.36
C LEU A 109 -20.57 6.90 1.11
N SER A 110 -19.58 7.78 1.24
CA SER A 110 -18.58 8.02 0.21
C SER A 110 -17.29 7.28 0.49
N ARG A 111 -16.78 6.53 -0.51
CA ARG A 111 -15.44 5.93 -0.45
C ARG A 111 -14.35 6.98 -0.58
N CYS A 112 -13.22 6.72 0.08
CA CYS A 112 -12.01 7.49 -0.14
C CYS A 112 -11.55 7.34 -1.60
N LYS A 113 -11.50 8.43 -2.35
CA LYS A 113 -11.04 8.44 -3.76
C LYS A 113 -9.56 8.05 -3.94
N GLY A 114 -8.77 8.06 -2.87
CA GLY A 114 -7.34 7.74 -2.93
C GLY A 114 -7.03 6.25 -2.87
N CYS A 115 -7.65 5.55 -1.92
CA CYS A 115 -7.39 4.13 -1.66
C CYS A 115 -8.59 3.23 -1.92
N SER A 116 -9.80 3.76 -2.01
CA SER A 116 -11.06 3.03 -2.09
C SER A 116 -11.40 2.14 -0.88
N GLU A 117 -10.51 1.88 0.07
CA GLU A 117 -10.79 0.92 1.16
C GLU A 117 -11.57 1.46 2.36
N VAL A 118 -11.85 2.76 2.40
CA VAL A 118 -12.43 3.43 3.59
C VAL A 118 -13.65 4.25 3.23
N TRP A 119 -14.69 4.18 4.08
CA TRP A 119 -15.97 4.86 3.91
C TRP A 119 -16.16 6.02 4.89
N TYR A 120 -16.89 7.05 4.45
CA TYR A 120 -17.21 8.23 5.25
C TYR A 120 -18.64 8.70 4.99
N CYS A 121 -19.31 9.25 6.00
CA CYS A 121 -20.62 9.90 5.82
C CYS A 121 -20.56 11.14 4.91
N GLY A 122 -19.38 11.74 4.73
CA GLY A 122 -19.20 12.97 3.97
C GLY A 122 -17.86 13.64 4.24
N LYS A 123 -17.69 14.86 3.73
CA LYS A 123 -16.41 15.60 3.78
C LYS A 123 -15.89 15.89 5.19
N GLU A 124 -16.80 16.16 6.13
CA GLU A 124 -16.42 16.40 7.54
C GLU A 124 -15.82 15.16 8.17
N CYS A 125 -16.52 14.02 8.05
CA CYS A 125 -16.00 12.74 8.50
C CYS A 125 -14.70 12.40 7.76
N GLN A 126 -14.61 12.57 6.45
CA GLN A 126 -13.36 12.33 5.72
C GLN A 126 -12.19 13.16 6.27
N THR A 127 -12.41 14.44 6.57
CA THR A 127 -11.37 15.34 7.11
C THR A 127 -10.95 14.90 8.52
N LYS A 128 -11.91 14.52 9.35
CA LYS A 128 -11.65 13.99 10.69
C LYS A 128 -10.89 12.67 10.63
N GLY A 129 -11.33 11.73 9.80
CA GLY A 129 -10.67 10.45 9.58
C GLY A 129 -9.24 10.62 9.06
N TRP A 130 -9.04 11.57 8.15
CA TRP A 130 -7.73 11.91 7.59
C TRP A 130 -6.75 12.39 8.65
N ASN A 131 -7.16 13.36 9.49
CA ASN A 131 -6.24 14.03 10.42
C ASN A 131 -6.16 13.36 11.79
N GLU A 132 -7.26 12.80 12.30
CA GLU A 132 -7.35 12.35 13.70
C GLU A 132 -7.37 10.82 13.83
N LYS A 133 -7.88 10.09 12.83
CA LYS A 133 -8.01 8.61 12.88
C LYS A 133 -6.87 7.88 12.16
N GLY A 134 -5.82 8.59 11.74
CA GLY A 134 -4.61 8.00 11.15
C GLY A 134 -4.67 7.72 9.65
N HIS A 135 -5.81 7.94 8.98
CA HIS A 135 -6.00 7.55 7.59
C HIS A 135 -4.99 8.20 6.62
N LYS A 136 -4.56 9.44 6.87
CA LYS A 136 -3.53 10.13 6.08
C LYS A 136 -2.28 9.26 5.88
N SER A 137 -1.89 8.54 6.93
CA SER A 137 -0.67 7.75 6.96
C SER A 137 -0.88 6.32 6.44
N GLU A 138 -2.13 5.93 6.17
CA GLU A 138 -2.56 4.58 5.82
C GLU A 138 -3.12 4.50 4.40
N CYS A 139 -3.66 5.60 3.86
CA CYS A 139 -4.28 5.64 2.54
C CYS A 139 -3.39 5.04 1.45
N LYS A 140 -2.09 5.39 1.43
CA LYS A 140 -1.15 4.82 0.45
C LYS A 140 -0.87 3.33 0.67
N VAL A 141 -0.85 2.88 1.93
CA VAL A 141 -0.67 1.47 2.29
C VAL A 141 -1.86 0.67 1.82
N LEU A 142 -3.07 1.10 2.16
CA LEU A 142 -4.34 0.45 1.78
C LEU A 142 -4.48 0.37 0.25
N LYS A 143 -4.13 1.44 -0.47
CA LYS A 143 -4.14 1.43 -1.94
C LYS A 143 -3.23 0.34 -2.53
N VAL A 144 -2.03 0.18 -1.97
CA VAL A 144 -1.09 -0.84 -2.43
C VAL A 144 -1.63 -2.22 -2.08
N VAL A 145 -2.01 -2.45 -0.82
CA VAL A 145 -2.49 -3.76 -0.35
C VAL A 145 -3.72 -4.23 -1.11
N ALA A 146 -4.70 -3.36 -1.36
CA ALA A 146 -5.90 -3.70 -2.15
C ALA A 146 -5.59 -3.99 -3.62
N GLY A 147 -4.49 -3.43 -4.15
CA GLY A 147 -4.00 -3.70 -5.50
C GLY A 147 -3.14 -4.96 -5.61
N ILE A 148 -2.73 -5.56 -4.49
CA ILE A 148 -2.15 -6.91 -4.46
C ILE A 148 -3.33 -7.87 -4.58
N GLY A 149 -3.71 -8.21 -5.81
CA GLY A 149 -4.70 -9.26 -6.05
C GLY A 149 -4.18 -10.57 -5.46
N LEU A 150 -4.59 -10.88 -4.23
CA LEU A 150 -4.51 -12.23 -3.69
C LEU A 150 -5.66 -13.01 -4.37
N GLU A 151 -5.40 -13.48 -5.58
CA GLU A 151 -6.22 -14.54 -6.17
C GLU A 151 -5.94 -15.80 -5.35
N ASP A 152 -6.95 -16.26 -4.61
CA ASP A 152 -6.95 -17.54 -3.89
C ASP A 152 -6.83 -18.74 -4.86
#